data_AF-A0A534ZKP4-F1
#
_entry.id   AF-A0A534ZKP4-F1
#
_cell.length_a   1.000
_cell.length_b   1.000
_cell.length_c   1.000
_cell.angle_alpha   90.00
_cell.angle_beta   90.00
_cell.angle_gamma   90.00
#
_symmetry.space_group_name_H-M   'P 1'
#
loop_
_entity.id
_entity.type
_entity.pdbx_description
1 polymer ?
#
loop_
_entity_poly.entity_id
_entity_poly.type
_entity_poly.pdbx_seq_one_letter_code
_entity_poly.pdbx_strand_id
1 'polypeptide(L)'
;MIPFPIIAMLFSFISLCVVIDVRSRRIPNALSGCAMLCGAALNTFYFGGEGLVASLSGLTAAVVVLFGPFALGGVGAGDVKMMGAVGALLG
;
A
#
# COMPACT_ATOMS: atom_id res chain seq x y z
N MET A 1 -2.87 -13.38 -13.41
CA MET A 1 -3.32 -12.10 -13.99
C MET A 1 -3.89 -11.26 -12.87
N ILE A 2 -3.49 -9.99 -12.74
CA ILE A 2 -3.99 -9.12 -11.67
C ILE A 2 -5.45 -8.73 -12.01
N PRO A 3 -6.41 -8.95 -11.11
CA PRO A 3 -7.81 -8.64 -11.37
C PRO A 3 -8.01 -7.12 -11.48
N PHE A 4 -8.87 -6.71 -12.41
CA PHE A 4 -9.18 -5.30 -12.70
C PHE A 4 -9.50 -4.46 -11.44
N PRO A 5 -10.24 -4.96 -10.43
CA PRO A 5 -10.54 -4.19 -9.22
C PRO A 5 -9.31 -3.80 -8.40
N ILE A 6 -8.29 -4.65 -8.34
CA ILE A 6 -7.03 -4.34 -7.63
C ILE A 6 -6.32 -3.17 -8.32
N ILE A 7 -6.26 -3.20 -9.65
CA ILE A 7 -5.65 -2.11 -10.44
C ILE A 7 -6.44 -0.81 -10.25
N ALA A 8 -7.77 -0.86 -10.37
CA ALA A 8 -8.62 0.30 -10.17
C ALA A 8 -8.45 0.92 -8.76
N MET A 9 -8.39 0.07 -7.74
CA MET A 9 -8.18 0.50 -6.37
C MET A 9 -6.80 1.13 -6.15
N LEU A 10 -5.76 0.54 -6.73
CA LEU A 10 -4.39 1.06 -6.68
C LEU A 10 -4.30 2.46 -7.32
N PHE A 11 -4.86 2.66 -8.51
CA PHE A 11 -4.88 3.97 -9.15
C PHE A 11 -5.67 5.01 -8.33
N SER A 12 -6.82 4.62 -7.77
CA SER A 12 -7.62 5.50 -6.92
C SER A 12 -6.86 5.91 -5.65
N PHE A 13 -6.23 4.95 -4.98
CA PHE A 13 -5.43 5.19 -3.78
C PHE A 13 -4.24 6.10 -4.06
N ILE A 14 -3.46 5.82 -5.10
CA ILE A 14 -2.30 6.65 -5.47
C ILE A 14 -2.75 8.08 -5.79
N SER A 15 -3.83 8.24 -6.55
CA SER A 15 -4.37 9.57 -6.87
C SER A 15 -4.78 10.34 -5.61
N LEU A 16 -5.41 9.67 -4.64
CA LEU A 16 -5.76 10.28 -3.34
C LEU A 16 -4.50 10.64 -2.53
N CYS A 17 -3.49 9.77 -2.51
CA CYS A 17 -2.22 10.05 -1.86
C CYS A 17 -1.54 11.28 -2.46
N VAL A 18 -1.48 11.40 -3.79
CA VAL A 18 -0.90 12.57 -4.47
C VAL A 18 -1.64 13.85 -4.10
N VAL A 19 -2.99 13.84 -4.12
CA VAL A 19 -3.79 15.01 -3.75
C VAL A 19 -3.57 15.41 -2.30
N ILE A 20 -3.50 14.45 -1.39
CA ILE A 20 -3.28 14.70 0.05
C ILE A 20 -1.85 15.16 0.31
N ASP A 21 -0.87 14.60 -0.39
CA ASP A 21 0.53 14.97 -0.25
C ASP A 21 0.77 16.42 -0.67
N VAL A 22 0.20 16.83 -1.81
CA VAL A 22 0.24 18.23 -2.28
C VAL A 22 -0.44 19.20 -1.30
N ARG A 23 -1.56 18.80 -0.67
CA ARG A 23 -2.33 19.68 0.22
C ARG A 23 -1.80 19.76 1.65
N SER A 24 -1.49 18.61 2.24
CA SER A 24 -1.26 18.48 3.69
C SER A 24 0.10 17.89 4.03
N ARG A 25 0.87 17.39 3.04
CA ARG A 25 2.16 16.67 3.22
C ARG A 25 2.14 15.58 4.29
N ARG A 26 0.94 15.07 4.61
CA ARG A 26 0.70 14.09 5.68
C ARG A 26 -0.39 13.14 5.23
N ILE A 27 0.03 11.95 4.83
CA ILE A 27 -0.88 10.87 4.47
C ILE A 27 -1.49 10.29 5.76
N PRO A 28 -2.84 10.32 5.91
CA PRO A 28 -3.49 9.81 7.11
C PRO A 28 -3.37 8.29 7.22
N ASN A 29 -3.15 7.80 8.45
CA ASN A 29 -3.05 6.37 8.75
C ASN A 29 -4.33 5.61 8.38
N ALA A 30 -5.50 6.25 8.53
CA ALA A 30 -6.77 5.65 8.18
C ALA A 30 -6.82 5.32 6.67
N LEU A 31 -6.35 6.21 5.79
CA LEU A 31 -6.39 5.97 4.35
C LEU A 31 -5.47 4.81 3.94
N SER A 32 -4.24 4.83 4.42
CA SER A 32 -3.26 3.77 4.15
C SER A 32 -3.67 2.44 4.77
N GLY A 33 -4.14 2.44 6.01
CA GLY A 33 -4.64 1.24 6.69
C GLY A 33 -5.85 0.62 5.98
N CYS A 34 -6.83 1.45 5.54
CA CYS A 34 -7.95 0.96 4.75
C CYS A 34 -7.49 0.34 3.41
N ALA A 35 -6.54 0.97 2.71
CA ALA A 35 -6.01 0.44 1.46
C ALA A 35 -5.25 -0.89 1.67
N MET A 36 -4.47 -1.01 2.73
CA MET A 36 -3.79 -2.26 3.11
C MET A 36 -4.80 -3.38 3.40
N LEU A 37 -5.84 -3.10 4.19
CA LEU A 37 -6.89 -4.07 4.51
C LEU A 37 -7.67 -4.49 3.26
N CYS A 38 -7.99 -3.54 2.38
CA CYS A 38 -8.65 -3.87 1.11
C CYS A 38 -7.75 -4.66 0.17
N GLY A 39 -6.45 -4.38 0.12
CA GLY A 39 -5.48 -5.17 -0.64
C GLY A 39 -5.44 -6.62 -0.16
N ALA A 40 -5.34 -6.83 1.16
CA ALA A 40 -5.39 -8.17 1.74
C ALA A 40 -6.73 -8.87 1.46
N ALA A 41 -7.86 -8.17 1.63
CA ALA A 41 -9.19 -8.73 1.38
C ALA A 41 -9.40 -9.10 -0.10
N LEU A 42 -9.01 -8.24 -1.03
CA LEU A 42 -9.14 -8.48 -2.48
C LEU A 42 -8.23 -9.62 -2.93
N ASN A 43 -6.97 -9.63 -2.49
CA ASN A 43 -6.05 -10.72 -2.84
C ASN A 43 -6.53 -12.05 -2.25
N THR A 44 -7.04 -12.05 -1.01
CA THR A 44 -7.65 -13.26 -0.42
C THR A 44 -8.88 -13.71 -1.19
N PHE A 45 -9.70 -12.77 -1.67
CA PHE A 45 -10.92 -13.08 -2.42
C PHE A 45 -10.62 -13.69 -3.79
N TYR A 46 -9.62 -13.18 -4.52
CA TYR A 46 -9.30 -13.64 -5.87
C TYR A 46 -8.33 -14.82 -5.92
N PHE A 47 -7.39 -14.91 -4.98
CA PHE A 47 -6.32 -15.91 -4.99
C PHE A 47 -6.32 -16.82 -3.74
N GLY A 48 -7.34 -16.71 -2.88
CA GLY A 48 -7.47 -17.55 -1.68
C GLY A 48 -6.37 -17.29 -0.66
N GLY A 49 -5.98 -18.34 0.07
CA GLY A 49 -4.94 -18.24 1.10
C GLY A 49 -3.58 -17.78 0.57
N GLU A 50 -3.23 -18.15 -0.67
CA GLU A 50 -1.98 -17.68 -1.29
C GLU A 50 -1.98 -16.18 -1.53
N GLY A 51 -3.13 -15.61 -1.91
CA GLY A 51 -3.28 -14.16 -2.05
C GLY A 51 -3.08 -13.40 -0.75
N LEU A 52 -3.53 -13.97 0.38
CA LEU A 52 -3.29 -13.35 1.68
C LEU A 52 -1.79 -13.32 2.03
N VAL A 53 -1.09 -14.43 1.81
CA VAL A 53 0.36 -14.52 2.05
C VAL A 53 1.11 -13.58 1.11
N ALA A 54 0.73 -13.54 -0.15
CA ALA A 54 1.34 -12.69 -1.15
C ALA A 54 1.14 -11.20 -0.80
N SER A 55 -0.07 -10.79 -0.40
CA SER A 55 -0.37 -9.42 0.06
C SER A 55 0.41 -9.02 1.31
N LEU A 56 0.50 -9.91 2.32
CA LEU A 56 1.31 -9.67 3.51
C LEU A 56 2.81 -9.58 3.18
N SER A 57 3.29 -10.44 2.26
CA SER A 57 4.68 -10.43 1.80
C SER A 57 5.01 -9.16 1.03
N GLY A 58 4.10 -8.68 0.17
CA GLY A 58 4.25 -7.43 -0.58
C GLY A 58 4.24 -6.21 0.34
N LEU A 59 3.32 -6.16 1.30
CA LEU A 59 3.28 -5.12 2.33
C LEU A 59 4.59 -5.06 3.12
N THR A 60 5.02 -6.21 3.65
CA THR A 60 6.24 -6.27 4.47
C THR A 60 7.48 -5.94 3.65
N ALA A 61 7.62 -6.49 2.44
CA ALA A 61 8.73 -6.18 1.56
C ALA A 61 8.79 -4.67 1.22
N ALA A 62 7.67 -4.06 0.87
CA ALA A 62 7.62 -2.63 0.53
C ALA A 62 8.00 -1.74 1.73
N VAL A 63 7.52 -2.07 2.93
CA VAL A 63 7.87 -1.35 4.17
C VAL A 63 9.34 -1.53 4.50
N VAL A 64 9.87 -2.76 4.42
CA VAL A 64 11.28 -3.06 4.75
C VAL A 64 12.23 -2.31 3.83
N VAL A 65 11.94 -2.26 2.52
CA VAL A 65 12.76 -1.54 1.54
C VAL A 65 12.86 -0.05 1.88
N LEU A 66 11.76 0.56 2.32
CA LEU A 66 11.73 1.99 2.67
C LEU A 66 12.08 2.28 4.12
N PHE A 67 12.14 1.26 4.97
CA PHE A 67 12.50 1.42 6.37
C PHE A 67 13.94 1.94 6.53
N GLY A 68 14.88 1.45 5.71
CA GLY A 68 16.27 1.94 5.73
C GLY A 68 16.37 3.45 5.43
N PRO A 69 15.88 3.92 4.26
CA PRO A 69 15.81 5.34 3.94
C PRO A 69 15.03 6.18 4.95
N PHE A 70 13.95 5.64 5.51
CA PHE A 70 13.16 6.30 6.55
C PHE A 70 13.95 6.47 7.85
N ALA A 71 14.68 5.44 8.31
CA ALA A 71 15.50 5.48 9.51
C ALA A 71 16.68 6.47 9.37
N LEU A 72 17.21 6.64 8.15
CA LEU A 72 18.24 7.63 7.83
C LEU A 72 17.68 9.05 7.65
N GLY A 73 16.36 9.25 7.79
CA GLY A 73 15.70 10.54 7.62
C GLY A 73 15.58 11.03 6.16
N GLY A 74 15.86 10.16 5.18
CA GLY A 74 15.82 10.49 3.76
C GLY A 74 14.43 10.43 3.13
N VAL A 75 13.48 9.74 3.77
CA VAL A 75 12.11 9.51 3.27
C VAL A 75 11.10 9.76 4.38
N GLY A 76 9.92 10.30 4.04
CA GLY A 76 8.89 10.61 5.01
C GLY A 76 8.11 9.37 5.48
N ALA A 77 7.54 9.44 6.69
CA ALA A 77 6.63 8.38 7.18
C ALA A 77 5.37 8.20 6.29
N GLY A 78 5.03 9.20 5.46
CA GLY A 78 3.95 9.10 4.48
C GLY A 78 4.28 8.11 3.37
N ASP A 79 5.49 8.19 2.81
CA ASP A 79 5.93 7.37 1.69
C ASP A 79 5.97 5.89 2.06
N VAL A 80 6.45 5.57 3.27
CA VAL A 80 6.47 4.20 3.81
C VAL A 80 5.05 3.63 3.89
N LYS A 81 4.07 4.43 4.33
CA LYS A 81 2.66 3.99 4.43
C LYS A 81 2.02 3.79 3.07
N MET A 82 2.27 4.71 2.13
CA MET A 82 1.79 4.59 0.75
C MET A 82 2.33 3.31 0.11
N MET A 83 3.64 3.06 0.25
CA MET A 83 4.28 1.90 -0.34
C MET A 83 3.88 0.59 0.33
N GLY A 84 3.64 0.57 1.64
CA GLY A 84 3.06 -0.60 2.30
C GLY A 84 1.66 -0.95 1.77
N ALA A 85 0.82 0.07 1.49
CA ALA A 85 -0.50 -0.14 0.89
C ALA A 85 -0.42 -0.62 -0.57
N VAL A 86 0.51 -0.07 -1.37
CA VAL A 86 0.80 -0.54 -2.73
C VAL A 86 1.29 -1.99 -2.71
N GLY A 87 2.18 -2.32 -1.76
CA GLY A 87 2.67 -3.68 -1.53
C GLY A 87 1.55 -4.65 -1.18
N ALA A 88 0.59 -4.26 -0.35
CA ALA A 88 -0.58 -5.10 -0.04
C ALA A 88 -1.53 -5.32 -1.23
N LEU A 89 -1.61 -4.36 -2.15
CA LEU A 89 -2.47 -4.43 -3.33
C LEU A 89 -1.83 -5.26 -4.45
N LEU A 90 -0.53 -5.10 -4.69
CA LEU A 90 0.20 -5.80 -5.76
C LEU A 90 0.76 -7.16 -5.35
N GLY A 91 0.99 -7.34 -4.05
CA GLY A 91 1.42 -8.60 -3.44
C GLY A 91 0.32 -9.64 -3.53
#